data_AF-A0A7X0CM93-F1
#
_entry.id   AF-A0A7X0CM93-F1
#
_cell.length_a   1.000
_cell.length_b   1.000
_cell.length_c   1.000
_cell.angle_alpha   90.00
_cell.angle_beta   90.00
_cell.angle_gamma   90.00
#
_symmetry.space_group_name_H-M   'P 1'
#
loop_
_entity.id
_entity.type
_entity.pdbx_description
1 polymer ?
#
loop_
_entity_poly.entity_id
_entity_poly.type
_entity_poly.pdbx_seq_one_letter_code
_entity_poly.pdbx_strand_id
1 'polypeptide(L)'
;MSLKTFLSKIWAEIKSLFDGIPAELKTAIHIGVIITENIKSFVDSPAADILTAIIPGDLDDELKNLLRAKLPGILTELQLADNCGNLNDPSQITACAVNVLQQLGGDIKSAFFHNLSILIAKVAADGKLSWSDGAYLLEWYYQNEYKVTV
;
A
#
# COMPACT_ATOMS: atom_id res chain seq x y z
N MET A 1 -30.70 -13.48 13.77
CA MET A 1 -29.41 -12.87 14.20
C MET A 1 -29.48 -11.38 13.91
N SER A 2 -28.94 -10.53 14.80
CA SER A 2 -28.89 -9.08 14.55
C SER A 2 -27.68 -8.72 13.69
N LEU A 3 -27.77 -7.61 12.95
CA LEU A 3 -26.66 -7.06 12.14
C LEU A 3 -25.39 -6.84 12.99
N LYS A 4 -25.57 -6.38 14.24
CA LYS A 4 -24.49 -6.15 15.19
C LYS A 4 -23.74 -7.44 15.55
N THR A 5 -24.47 -8.52 15.80
CA THR A 5 -23.90 -9.84 16.13
C THR A 5 -23.19 -10.48 14.93
N PHE A 6 -23.67 -10.20 13.71
CA PHE A 6 -23.02 -10.65 12.48
C PHE A 6 -21.69 -9.91 12.24
N LEU A 7 -21.70 -8.57 12.35
CA LEU A 7 -20.49 -7.75 12.20
C LEU A 7 -19.44 -8.08 13.27
N SER A 8 -19.83 -8.27 14.53
CA SER A 8 -18.87 -8.62 15.60
C SER A 8 -18.18 -9.97 15.36
N LYS A 9 -18.86 -10.93 14.73
CA LYS A 9 -18.26 -12.23 14.37
C LYS A 9 -17.22 -12.07 13.27
N ILE A 10 -17.54 -11.32 12.22
CA ILE A 10 -16.59 -10.99 11.16
C ILE A 10 -15.36 -10.29 11.74
N TRP A 11 -15.55 -9.31 12.64
CA TRP A 11 -14.41 -8.64 13.29
C TRP A 11 -13.56 -9.56 14.17
N ALA A 12 -14.18 -10.49 14.89
CA ALA A 12 -13.46 -11.48 15.69
C ALA A 12 -12.67 -12.45 14.80
N GLU A 13 -13.23 -12.87 13.67
CA GLU A 13 -12.54 -13.69 12.67
C GLU A 13 -11.36 -12.93 12.05
N ILE A 14 -11.53 -11.65 11.68
CA ILE A 14 -10.45 -10.82 11.14
C ILE A 14 -9.33 -10.64 12.18
N LYS A 15 -9.66 -10.37 13.45
CA LYS A 15 -8.67 -10.28 14.53
C LYS A 15 -7.93 -11.60 14.73
N SER A 16 -8.65 -12.72 14.75
CA SER A 16 -8.06 -14.05 14.88
C SER A 16 -7.15 -14.41 13.70
N LEU A 17 -7.54 -14.00 12.48
CA LEU A 17 -6.68 -14.12 11.30
C LEU A 17 -5.42 -13.28 11.50
N PHE A 18 -5.55 -12.00 11.89
CA PHE A 18 -4.40 -11.15 12.15
C PHE A 18 -3.45 -11.72 13.21
N ASP A 19 -3.98 -12.20 14.34
CA ASP A 19 -3.17 -12.75 15.43
C ASP A 19 -2.39 -14.01 14.98
N GLY A 20 -2.99 -14.84 14.13
CA GLY A 20 -2.39 -16.08 13.61
C GLY A 20 -1.40 -15.92 12.45
N ILE A 21 -1.15 -14.70 11.97
CA ILE A 21 -0.30 -14.46 10.80
C ILE A 21 1.19 -14.51 11.15
N PRO A 22 2.02 -15.17 10.29
CA PRO A 22 3.48 -15.11 10.38
C PRO A 22 4.02 -13.68 10.45
N ALA A 23 5.05 -13.44 11.26
CA ALA A 23 5.63 -12.11 11.44
C ALA A 23 6.02 -11.44 10.11
N GLU A 24 6.53 -12.21 9.16
CA GLU A 24 6.87 -11.78 7.79
C GLU A 24 5.69 -11.11 7.07
N LEU A 25 4.49 -11.69 7.17
CA LEU A 25 3.28 -11.15 6.54
C LEU A 25 2.77 -9.91 7.28
N LYS A 26 2.91 -9.85 8.61
CA LYS A 26 2.60 -8.62 9.38
C LYS A 26 3.51 -7.46 8.97
N THR A 27 4.80 -7.75 8.79
CA THR A 27 5.78 -6.78 8.28
C THR A 27 5.41 -6.33 6.87
N ALA A 28 5.04 -7.25 5.98
CA ALA A 28 4.61 -6.91 4.63
C ALA A 28 3.36 -6.01 4.61
N ILE A 29 2.37 -6.31 5.45
CA ILE A 29 1.16 -5.48 5.63
C ILE A 29 1.54 -4.08 6.13
N HIS A 30 2.41 -3.99 7.12
CA HIS A 30 2.92 -2.73 7.64
C HIS A 30 3.60 -1.90 6.53
N ILE A 31 4.51 -2.50 5.76
CA ILE A 31 5.20 -1.84 4.65
C ILE A 31 4.20 -1.31 3.61
N GLY A 32 3.18 -2.11 3.25
CA GLY A 32 2.13 -1.70 2.32
C GLY A 32 1.38 -0.45 2.79
N VAL A 33 1.08 -0.37 4.08
CA VAL A 33 0.46 0.83 4.69
C VAL A 33 1.42 2.00 4.66
N ILE A 34 2.64 1.86 5.19
CA ILE A 34 3.59 2.98 5.32
C ILE A 34 3.91 3.61 3.96
N ILE A 35 4.21 2.81 2.93
CA ILE A 35 4.51 3.36 1.60
C ILE A 35 3.29 4.10 1.03
N THR A 36 2.08 3.57 1.23
CA THR A 36 0.85 4.22 0.78
C THR A 36 0.61 5.56 1.51
N GLU A 37 0.89 5.62 2.80
CA GLU A 37 0.78 6.85 3.59
C GLU A 37 1.86 7.88 3.21
N ASN A 38 3.07 7.42 2.92
CA ASN A 38 4.12 8.29 2.36
C ASN A 38 3.70 8.84 0.99
N ILE A 39 3.03 8.05 0.14
CA ILE A 39 2.48 8.55 -1.13
C ILE A 39 1.38 9.60 -0.91
N LYS A 40 0.50 9.39 0.07
CA LYS A 40 -0.55 10.36 0.42
C LYS A 40 0.02 11.70 0.88
N SER A 41 1.11 11.64 1.65
CA SER A 41 1.76 12.80 2.26
C SER A 41 2.87 13.41 1.39
N PHE A 42 3.24 12.74 0.29
CA PHE A 42 4.29 13.22 -0.61
C PHE A 42 3.92 14.59 -1.18
N VAL A 43 4.85 15.52 -1.06
CA VAL A 43 4.82 16.82 -1.71
C VAL A 43 6.06 16.88 -2.59
N ASP A 44 5.86 17.25 -3.85
CA ASP A 44 6.94 17.28 -4.84
C ASP A 44 8.11 18.14 -4.34
N SER A 45 9.30 17.55 -4.25
CA SER A 45 10.50 18.15 -3.67
C SER A 45 11.67 18.06 -4.65
N PRO A 46 12.31 19.17 -5.05
CA PRO A 46 13.35 19.18 -6.07
C PRO A 46 14.60 18.33 -5.77
N ALA A 47 14.80 17.95 -4.51
CA ALA A 47 16.01 17.27 -4.03
C ALA A 47 15.82 15.77 -3.75
N ALA A 48 14.58 15.27 -3.74
CA ALA A 48 14.28 13.90 -3.33
C ALA A 48 13.79 13.08 -4.53
N ASP A 49 14.52 12.01 -4.85
CA ASP A 49 13.97 10.92 -5.67
C ASP A 49 12.69 10.40 -4.98
N ILE A 50 11.55 10.44 -5.69
CA ILE A 50 10.26 10.09 -5.10
C ILE A 50 10.25 8.67 -4.53
N LEU A 51 10.92 7.72 -5.18
CA LEU A 51 11.01 6.34 -4.69
C LEU A 51 11.77 6.29 -3.37
N THR A 52 12.84 7.08 -3.23
CA THR A 52 13.58 7.24 -1.97
C THR A 52 12.77 7.96 -0.90
N ALA A 53 11.87 8.87 -1.27
CA ALA A 53 10.99 9.55 -0.32
C ALA A 53 9.88 8.64 0.24
N ILE A 54 9.30 7.78 -0.60
CA ILE A 54 8.14 6.96 -0.22
C ILE A 54 8.50 5.59 0.34
N ILE A 55 9.65 5.03 -0.04
CA ILE A 55 10.13 3.74 0.49
C ILE A 55 10.94 3.98 1.77
N PRO A 56 10.57 3.37 2.92
CA PRO A 56 11.30 3.54 4.15
C PRO A 56 12.77 3.11 4.03
N GLY A 57 13.68 3.94 4.55
CA GLY A 57 15.13 3.74 4.41
C GLY A 57 15.71 2.64 5.30
N ASP A 58 14.99 2.27 6.35
CA ASP A 58 15.33 1.25 7.35
C ASP A 58 15.02 -0.19 6.89
N LEU A 59 14.36 -0.35 5.74
CA LEU A 59 14.18 -1.66 5.09
C LEU A 59 15.51 -2.23 4.61
N ASP A 60 15.57 -3.55 4.49
CA ASP A 60 16.70 -4.25 3.90
C ASP A 60 16.89 -3.88 2.42
N ASP A 61 18.13 -3.97 1.93
CA ASP A 61 18.48 -3.50 0.58
C ASP A 61 17.82 -4.33 -0.53
N GLU A 62 17.62 -5.63 -0.31
CA GLU A 62 16.97 -6.52 -1.28
C GLU A 62 15.51 -6.11 -1.48
N LEU A 63 14.77 -5.93 -0.39
CA LEU A 63 13.40 -5.50 -0.40
C LEU A 63 13.24 -4.08 -0.95
N LYS A 64 14.12 -3.15 -0.59
CA LYS A 64 14.12 -1.79 -1.19
C LYS A 64 14.29 -1.85 -2.71
N ASN A 65 15.22 -2.68 -3.18
CA ASN A 65 15.45 -2.84 -4.62
C ASN A 65 14.26 -3.50 -5.32
N LEU A 66 13.65 -4.50 -4.68
CA LEU A 66 12.44 -5.14 -5.17
C LEU A 66 11.28 -4.14 -5.29
N LEU A 67 11.05 -3.34 -4.25
CA LEU A 67 10.01 -2.32 -4.24
C LEU A 67 10.26 -1.24 -5.30
N ARG A 68 11.49 -0.75 -5.44
CA ARG A 68 11.88 0.20 -6.50
C ARG A 68 11.61 -0.35 -7.90
N ALA A 69 11.83 -1.65 -8.12
CA ALA A 69 11.60 -2.29 -9.41
C ALA A 69 10.11 -2.56 -9.70
N LYS A 70 9.31 -2.88 -8.67
CA LYS A 70 7.92 -3.32 -8.84
C LYS A 70 6.87 -2.23 -8.69
N LEU A 71 7.12 -1.24 -7.84
CA LEU A 71 6.15 -0.17 -7.56
C LEU A 71 5.76 0.63 -8.82
N PRO A 72 6.68 1.03 -9.71
CA PRO A 72 6.29 1.70 -10.96
C PRO A 72 5.35 0.85 -11.81
N GLY A 73 5.60 -0.47 -11.90
CA GLY A 73 4.74 -1.41 -12.63
C GLY A 73 3.34 -1.50 -12.03
N ILE A 74 3.21 -1.56 -10.70
CA ILE A 74 1.91 -1.52 -10.02
C ILE A 74 1.15 -0.23 -10.36
N LEU A 75 1.83 0.91 -10.35
CA LEU A 75 1.23 2.21 -10.64
C LEU A 75 0.77 2.29 -12.11
N THR A 76 1.52 1.71 -13.03
CA THR A 76 1.11 1.54 -14.43
C THR A 76 -0.07 0.59 -14.58
N GLU A 77 -0.08 -0.57 -13.91
CA GLU A 77 -1.19 -1.53 -13.96
C GLU A 77 -2.50 -0.96 -13.42
N LEU A 78 -2.42 -0.06 -12.43
CA LEU A 78 -3.56 0.69 -11.91
C LEU A 78 -4.04 1.81 -12.86
N GLN A 79 -3.44 1.94 -14.05
CA GLN A 79 -3.72 2.99 -15.03
C GLN A 79 -3.52 4.42 -14.49
N LEU A 80 -2.83 4.56 -13.36
CA LEU A 80 -2.54 5.85 -12.76
C LEU A 80 -1.44 6.58 -13.54
N ALA A 81 -0.66 5.86 -14.35
CA ALA A 81 0.39 6.41 -15.18
C ALA A 81 0.04 6.47 -16.68
N ASP A 82 -1.17 6.08 -17.10
CA ASP A 82 -1.51 5.94 -18.53
C ASP A 82 -1.39 7.26 -19.31
N ASN A 83 -1.65 8.39 -18.65
CA ASN A 83 -1.53 9.72 -19.25
C ASN A 83 -0.14 10.34 -19.12
N CYS A 84 0.82 9.62 -18.54
CA CYS A 84 2.15 10.13 -18.24
C CYS A 84 3.10 10.10 -19.45
N GLY A 85 2.66 9.55 -20.59
CA GLY A 85 3.45 9.41 -21.81
C GLY A 85 4.38 8.20 -21.78
N ASN A 86 5.32 8.12 -22.73
CA ASN A 86 6.31 7.03 -22.85
C ASN A 86 7.47 7.21 -21.86
N LEU A 87 7.18 7.44 -20.58
CA LEU A 87 8.20 7.50 -19.53
C LEU A 87 8.81 6.11 -19.36
N ASN A 88 10.14 6.04 -19.34
CA ASN A 88 10.90 4.80 -19.09
C ASN A 88 11.61 4.82 -17.73
N ASP A 89 11.66 5.98 -17.07
CA ASP A 89 12.31 6.12 -15.77
C ASP A 89 11.33 5.79 -14.63
N PRO A 90 11.67 4.82 -13.75
CA PRO A 90 10.85 4.41 -12.61
C PRO A 90 10.40 5.56 -11.69
N SER A 91 11.28 6.52 -11.44
CA SER A 91 10.99 7.65 -10.57
C SER A 91 10.04 8.63 -11.25
N GLN A 92 10.20 8.89 -12.54
CA GLN A 92 9.27 9.72 -13.33
C GLN A 92 7.89 9.08 -13.44
N ILE A 93 7.81 7.76 -13.67
CA ILE A 93 6.54 7.01 -13.69
C ILE A 93 5.83 7.16 -12.35
N THR A 94 6.58 6.94 -11.26
CA THR A 94 6.05 7.04 -9.89
C THR A 94 5.56 8.45 -9.59
N ALA A 95 6.36 9.48 -9.89
CA ALA A 95 5.98 10.88 -9.70
C ALA A 95 4.71 11.25 -10.45
N CYS A 96 4.59 10.80 -11.70
CA CYS A 96 3.39 11.09 -12.47
C CYS A 96 2.14 10.38 -11.93
N ALA A 97 2.25 9.11 -11.53
CA ALA A 97 1.14 8.40 -10.91
C ALA A 97 0.70 9.02 -9.58
N VAL A 98 1.65 9.51 -8.76
CA VAL A 98 1.34 10.23 -7.52
C VAL A 98 0.60 11.53 -7.82
N ASN A 99 0.99 12.28 -8.85
CA ASN A 99 0.27 13.49 -9.28
C ASN A 99 -1.17 13.16 -9.70
N VAL A 100 -1.40 12.06 -10.43
CA VAL A 100 -2.76 11.61 -10.78
C VAL A 100 -3.56 11.26 -9.53
N LEU A 101 -2.98 10.49 -8.60
CA LEU A 101 -3.63 10.15 -7.32
C LEU A 101 -4.02 11.38 -6.50
N GLN A 102 -3.19 12.43 -6.52
CA GLN A 102 -3.47 13.67 -5.81
C GLN A 102 -4.68 14.42 -6.36
N GLN A 103 -4.89 14.36 -7.69
CA GLN A 103 -6.02 14.99 -8.39
C GLN A 103 -7.35 14.24 -8.22
N LEU A 104 -7.32 12.97 -7.83
CA LEU A 104 -8.53 12.23 -7.50
C LEU A 104 -9.18 12.80 -6.23
N GLY A 105 -10.49 12.57 -6.10
CA GLY A 105 -11.27 12.99 -4.93
C GLY A 105 -12.16 11.86 -4.41
N GLY A 106 -12.61 12.02 -3.16
CA GLY A 106 -13.61 11.17 -2.53
C GLY A 106 -13.26 9.67 -2.52
N ASP A 107 -14.28 8.84 -2.69
CA ASP A 107 -14.19 7.39 -2.55
C ASP A 107 -13.28 6.74 -3.61
N ILE A 108 -13.17 7.35 -4.79
CA ILE A 108 -12.29 6.85 -5.87
C ILE A 108 -10.83 6.91 -5.42
N LYS A 109 -10.40 8.05 -4.85
CA LYS A 109 -9.05 8.19 -4.31
C LYS A 109 -8.76 7.17 -3.21
N SER A 110 -9.72 6.98 -2.30
CA SER A 110 -9.62 5.99 -1.22
C SER A 110 -9.48 4.56 -1.75
N ALA A 111 -10.24 4.19 -2.78
CA ALA A 111 -10.16 2.87 -3.40
C ALA A 111 -8.79 2.62 -4.03
N PHE A 112 -8.21 3.60 -4.71
CA PHE A 112 -6.86 3.48 -5.27
C PHE A 112 -5.81 3.29 -4.18
N PHE A 113 -5.87 4.07 -3.10
CA PHE A 113 -4.92 3.88 -1.99
C PHE A 113 -5.06 2.53 -1.31
N HIS A 114 -6.29 2.02 -1.16
CA HIS A 114 -6.51 0.69 -0.60
C HIS A 114 -5.96 -0.41 -1.52
N ASN A 115 -6.18 -0.31 -2.83
CA ASN A 115 -5.61 -1.26 -3.79
C ASN A 115 -4.08 -1.19 -3.81
N LEU A 116 -3.52 0.03 -3.74
CA LEU A 116 -2.08 0.25 -3.74
C LEU A 116 -1.42 -0.39 -2.52
N SER A 117 -1.99 -0.21 -1.33
CA SER A 117 -1.44 -0.81 -0.11
C SER A 117 -1.44 -2.34 -0.18
N ILE A 118 -2.48 -2.97 -0.72
CA ILE A 118 -2.56 -4.43 -0.91
C ILE A 118 -1.49 -4.91 -1.89
N LEU A 119 -1.34 -4.25 -3.04
CA LEU A 119 -0.39 -4.66 -4.07
C LEU A 119 1.06 -4.50 -3.59
N ILE A 120 1.36 -3.44 -2.84
CA ILE A 120 2.68 -3.25 -2.20
C ILE A 120 2.92 -4.32 -1.14
N ALA A 121 1.95 -4.58 -0.26
CA ALA A 121 2.07 -5.63 0.75
C ALA A 121 2.29 -7.01 0.11
N LYS A 122 1.66 -7.29 -1.03
CA LYS A 122 1.87 -8.54 -1.77
C LYS A 122 3.29 -8.66 -2.34
N VAL A 123 3.87 -7.57 -2.82
CA VAL A 123 5.28 -7.54 -3.23
C VAL A 123 6.20 -7.78 -2.04
N ALA A 124 5.97 -7.09 -0.92
CA ALA A 124 6.77 -7.26 0.30
C ALA A 124 6.63 -8.66 0.93
N ALA A 125 5.50 -9.33 0.71
CA ALA A 125 5.24 -10.70 1.14
C ALA A 125 5.80 -11.76 0.17
N ASP A 126 6.50 -11.37 -0.89
CA ASP A 126 6.98 -12.27 -1.95
C ASP A 126 5.86 -13.16 -2.52
N GLY A 127 4.68 -12.55 -2.74
CA GLY A 127 3.51 -13.25 -3.27
C GLY A 127 2.80 -14.22 -2.31
N LYS A 128 3.31 -14.41 -1.08
CA LYS A 128 2.67 -15.25 -0.04
C LYS A 128 1.34 -14.68 0.48
N LEU A 129 1.09 -13.39 0.24
CA LEU A 129 -0.17 -12.73 0.56
C LEU A 129 -1.10 -12.77 -0.66
N SER A 130 -2.24 -13.46 -0.53
CA SER A 130 -3.29 -13.40 -1.55
C SER A 130 -3.98 -12.03 -1.53
N TRP A 131 -4.67 -11.67 -2.62
CA TRP A 131 -5.39 -10.39 -2.67
C TRP A 131 -6.53 -10.34 -1.65
N SER A 132 -7.27 -11.45 -1.47
CA SER A 132 -8.36 -11.53 -0.49
C SER A 132 -7.85 -11.41 0.95
N ASP A 133 -6.72 -12.05 1.27
CA ASP A 133 -6.11 -11.92 2.60
C ASP A 133 -5.65 -10.48 2.83
N GLY A 134 -4.99 -9.89 1.84
CA GLY A 134 -4.55 -8.50 1.88
C GLY A 134 -5.68 -7.52 2.17
N ALA A 135 -6.84 -7.65 1.51
CA ALA A 135 -7.96 -6.74 1.73
C ALA A 135 -8.44 -6.71 3.19
N TYR A 136 -8.66 -7.87 3.82
CA TYR A 136 -9.16 -7.92 5.20
C TYR A 136 -8.11 -7.53 6.23
N LEU A 137 -6.88 -8.01 6.07
CA LEU A 137 -5.82 -7.86 7.06
C LEU A 137 -5.26 -6.46 7.08
N LEU A 138 -5.13 -5.85 5.90
CA LEU A 138 -4.60 -4.52 5.75
C LEU A 138 -5.61 -3.47 6.23
N GLU A 139 -6.90 -3.65 5.95
CA GLU A 139 -7.95 -2.80 6.54
C GLU A 139 -7.95 -2.88 8.06
N TRP A 140 -7.87 -4.09 8.62
CA TRP A 140 -7.81 -4.26 10.07
C TRP A 140 -6.60 -3.55 10.68
N TYR A 141 -5.41 -3.79 10.13
CA TYR A 141 -4.16 -3.17 10.59
C TYR A 141 -4.24 -1.64 10.52
N TYR A 142 -4.74 -1.10 9.40
CA TYR A 142 -4.86 0.33 9.22
C TYR A 142 -5.76 0.98 10.28
N GLN A 143 -6.90 0.38 10.58
CA GLN A 143 -7.87 0.94 11.54
C GLN A 143 -7.46 0.74 13.00
N ASN A 144 -6.75 -0.34 13.34
CA ASN A 144 -6.53 -0.74 14.74
C ASN A 144 -5.09 -0.57 15.23
N GLU A 145 -4.11 -0.56 14.32
CA GLU A 145 -2.69 -0.43 14.67
C GLU A 145 -2.15 0.91 14.20
N TYR A 146 -2.29 1.22 12.90
CA TYR A 146 -1.71 2.45 12.33
C TYR A 146 -2.42 3.72 12.86
N LYS A 147 -3.74 3.88 12.64
CA LYS A 147 -4.49 5.07 13.08
C LYS A 147 -4.54 5.27 14.60
N VAL A 148 -4.28 4.23 15.39
CA VAL A 148 -4.25 4.33 16.85
C VAL A 148 -2.92 4.90 17.33
N THR A 149 -1.85 4.70 16.55
CA THR A 149 -0.48 5.07 16.91
C THR A 149 -0.06 6.44 16.36
N VAL A 150 -0.79 6.98 15.38
CA VAL A 150 -0.53 8.28 14.71
C VAL A 150 -1.48 9.37 15.22
#